data_AF-A0A7W1SJ59-F1
#
_entry.id   AF-A0A7W1SJ59-F1
#
_cell.length_a   1.000
_cell.length_b   1.000
_cell.length_c   1.000
_cell.angle_alpha   90.00
_cell.angle_beta   90.00
_cell.angle_gamma   90.00
#
_symmetry.space_group_name_H-M   'P 1'
#
loop_
_entity.id
_entity.type
_entity.pdbx_description
1 polymer ?
#
loop_
_entity_poly.entity_id
_entity_poly.type
_entity_poly.pdbx_seq_one_letter_code
_entity_poly.pdbx_strand_id
1 'polypeptide(L)'
;MKRVGFRGRLFVILLSFTVVPVLLLTLAWGATIRWAIPLVGATGAVEQLTTTGTAALAAARTSGELSAAQRAALDAHDRSLQESRLRAAQISYLAGRAEPAVVVFALGLVAILTIVASRVAGHLSRLLGRPLAELVEWTDRIGRGDRLPEGPTRRGAPEFETLRQQMRTMAGELEAGRARALEAERLSAFRETARQVAHELKNPLTPIRFAVARLRRHAPPELHDDVEVLGIESERLERMARSFAAFGQLPAGPTALVDIGELVRYTARATVPESTPVMIELSGEPLMVVG
;
A
#
# COMPACT_ATOMS: atom_id res chain seq x y z
N MET A 1 26.56 -3.93 13.54
CA MET A 1 25.85 -4.90 12.69
C MET A 1 24.99 -4.14 11.68
N LYS A 2 25.29 -4.19 10.37
CA LYS A 2 24.49 -3.46 9.35
C LYS A 2 23.08 -4.05 9.33
N ARG A 3 22.05 -3.25 9.63
CA ARG A 3 20.66 -3.68 9.54
C ARG A 3 20.37 -4.07 8.09
N VAL A 4 19.96 -5.32 7.89
CA VAL A 4 19.54 -5.81 6.57
C VAL A 4 18.35 -4.96 6.12
N GLY A 5 18.48 -4.30 4.96
CA GLY A 5 17.39 -3.48 4.41
C GLY A 5 16.11 -4.31 4.18
N PHE A 6 14.95 -3.65 4.09
CA PHE A 6 13.65 -4.31 3.91
C PHE A 6 13.66 -5.40 2.82
N ARG A 7 14.26 -5.10 1.67
CA ARG A 7 14.45 -6.03 0.55
C ARG A 7 15.19 -7.32 0.95
N GLY A 8 16.27 -7.19 1.72
CA GLY A 8 17.05 -8.33 2.19
C GLY A 8 16.30 -9.18 3.22
N ARG A 9 15.54 -8.55 4.12
CA ARG A 9 14.67 -9.28 5.06
C ARG A 9 13.57 -10.05 4.33
N LEU A 10 12.89 -9.41 3.38
CA LEU A 10 11.85 -10.05 2.58
C LEU A 10 12.40 -11.22 1.76
N PHE A 11 13.60 -11.07 1.18
CA PHE A 11 14.27 -12.16 0.47
C PHE A 11 14.56 -13.36 1.38
N VAL A 12 15.13 -13.11 2.58
CA VAL A 12 15.44 -14.19 3.53
C VAL A 12 14.18 -14.89 4.01
N ILE A 13 13.10 -14.15 4.31
CA ILE A 13 11.82 -14.73 4.70
C ILE A 13 11.26 -15.63 3.60
N LEU A 14 11.17 -15.10 2.36
CA LEU A 14 10.64 -15.86 1.22
C LEU A 14 11.48 -17.11 0.93
N LEU A 15 12.81 -16.97 0.94
CA LEU A 15 13.72 -18.09 0.72
C LEU A 15 13.56 -19.16 1.81
N SER A 16 13.52 -18.75 3.07
CA SER A 16 13.40 -19.67 4.21
C SER A 16 12.07 -20.42 4.17
N PHE A 17 10.98 -19.72 3.84
CA PHE A 17 9.65 -20.31 3.74
C PHE A 17 9.55 -21.39 2.66
N THR A 18 10.36 -21.30 1.59
CA THR A 18 10.37 -22.32 0.54
C THR A 18 11.40 -23.42 0.78
N VAL A 19 12.61 -23.08 1.24
CA VAL A 19 13.72 -24.05 1.35
C VAL A 19 13.56 -24.95 2.58
N VAL A 20 13.12 -24.41 3.72
CA VAL A 20 13.05 -25.17 4.97
C VAL A 20 12.06 -26.35 4.88
N PRO A 21 10.82 -26.18 4.37
CA PRO A 21 9.88 -27.30 4.26
C PRO A 21 10.36 -28.38 3.29
N VAL A 22 10.98 -27.98 2.16
CA VAL A 22 11.54 -28.92 1.18
C VAL A 22 12.64 -29.76 1.82
N LEU A 23 13.57 -29.11 2.52
CA LEU A 23 14.66 -29.81 3.22
C LEU A 23 14.13 -30.79 4.26
N LEU A 24 13.16 -30.36 5.09
CA LEU A 24 12.54 -31.22 6.09
C LEU A 24 11.83 -32.41 5.48
N LEU A 25 11.06 -32.20 4.41
CA LEU A 25 10.35 -33.27 3.70
C LEU A 25 11.33 -34.28 3.09
N THR A 26 12.42 -33.81 2.49
CA THR A 26 13.45 -34.71 1.92
C THR A 26 14.17 -35.52 2.99
N LEU A 27 14.51 -34.91 4.13
CA LEU A 27 15.12 -35.61 5.26
C LEU A 27 14.17 -36.65 5.85
N ALA A 28 12.89 -36.29 6.03
CA ALA A 28 11.86 -37.19 6.53
C ALA A 28 11.65 -38.38 5.57
N TRP A 29 11.53 -38.12 4.27
CA TRP A 29 11.35 -39.18 3.27
C TRP A 29 12.54 -40.14 3.21
N GLY A 30 13.77 -39.60 3.25
CA GLY A 30 14.99 -40.41 3.29
C GLY A 30 15.05 -41.31 4.54
N ALA A 31 14.67 -40.78 5.70
CA ALA A 31 14.60 -41.55 6.94
C ALA A 31 13.55 -42.67 6.87
N THR A 32 12.36 -42.37 6.32
CA THR A 32 11.27 -43.35 6.16
C THR A 32 11.68 -44.49 5.22
N ILE A 33 12.30 -44.20 4.08
CA ILE A 33 12.79 -45.23 3.14
C ILE A 33 13.81 -46.14 3.83
N ARG A 34 14.79 -45.56 4.52
CA ARG A 34 15.83 -46.33 5.21
C ARG A 34 15.27 -47.25 6.28
N TRP A 35 14.18 -46.84 6.95
CA TRP A 35 13.50 -47.67 7.94
C TRP A 35 12.58 -48.73 7.30
N ALA A 36 11.90 -48.42 6.19
CA ALA A 36 10.92 -49.30 5.57
C ALA A 36 11.51 -50.41 4.68
N ILE A 37 12.64 -50.17 4.00
CA ILE A 37 13.29 -51.18 3.13
C ILE A 37 13.52 -52.53 3.84
N PRO A 38 14.10 -52.60 5.06
CA PRO A 38 14.33 -53.88 5.75
C PRO A 38 13.03 -54.58 6.18
N LEU A 39 11.93 -53.85 6.40
CA LEU A 39 10.62 -54.43 6.71
C LEU A 39 9.97 -55.13 5.51
N VAL A 40 10.35 -54.72 4.28
CA VAL A 40 9.80 -55.27 3.02
C VAL A 40 10.72 -56.34 2.43
N GLY A 41 11.99 -56.40 2.85
CA GLY A 41 13.00 -57.30 2.29
C GLY A 41 12.84 -58.77 2.68
N ALA A 42 11.97 -59.50 1.97
CA ALA A 42 11.85 -60.97 2.05
C ALA A 42 13.16 -61.74 1.75
N THR A 43 14.23 -61.05 1.35
CA THR A 43 15.55 -61.60 1.06
C THR A 43 16.11 -62.50 2.17
N GLY A 44 16.06 -62.08 3.44
CA GLY A 44 16.55 -62.89 4.56
C GLY A 44 15.73 -64.17 4.78
N ALA A 45 14.41 -64.08 4.62
CA ALA A 45 13.51 -65.23 4.73
C ALA A 45 13.68 -66.21 3.56
N VAL A 46 13.85 -65.70 2.33
CA VAL A 46 14.09 -66.51 1.13
C VAL A 46 15.45 -67.20 1.20
N GLU A 47 16.48 -66.55 1.74
CA GLU A 47 17.79 -67.16 1.90
C GLU A 47 17.76 -68.32 2.91
N GLN A 48 17.10 -68.14 4.06
CA GLN A 48 16.87 -69.23 5.03
C GLN A 48 16.02 -70.37 4.45
N LEU A 49 14.94 -70.07 3.73
CA LEU A 49 14.10 -71.06 3.05
C LEU A 49 14.88 -71.83 1.98
N THR A 50 15.76 -71.16 1.25
CA THR A 50 16.61 -71.78 0.22
C THR A 50 17.62 -72.73 0.87
N THR A 51 18.30 -72.29 1.94
CA THR A 51 19.30 -73.13 2.64
C THR A 51 18.66 -74.33 3.32
N THR A 52 17.54 -74.14 4.01
CA THR A 52 16.82 -75.25 4.67
C THR A 52 16.15 -76.17 3.65
N GLY A 53 15.55 -75.63 2.60
CA GLY A 53 14.92 -76.40 1.51
C GLY A 53 15.92 -77.23 0.72
N THR A 54 17.09 -76.69 0.37
CA THR A 54 18.15 -77.46 -0.33
C THR A 54 18.71 -78.59 0.53
N ALA A 55 18.90 -78.37 1.84
CA ALA A 55 19.32 -79.42 2.77
C ALA A 55 18.26 -80.53 2.90
N ALA A 56 16.97 -80.16 2.99
CA ALA A 56 15.86 -81.12 3.04
C ALA A 56 15.74 -81.94 1.75
N LEU A 57 15.89 -81.30 0.57
CA LEU A 57 15.90 -81.97 -0.73
C LEU A 57 17.07 -82.95 -0.86
N ALA A 58 18.27 -82.57 -0.38
CA ALA A 58 19.45 -83.43 -0.38
C ALA A 58 19.28 -84.65 0.55
N ALA A 59 18.70 -84.46 1.74
CA ALA A 59 18.37 -85.55 2.66
C ALA A 59 17.31 -86.50 2.07
N ALA A 60 16.28 -85.96 1.41
CA ALA A 60 15.23 -86.77 0.77
C ALA A 60 15.76 -87.61 -0.40
N ARG A 61 16.74 -87.10 -1.17
CA ARG A 61 17.36 -87.83 -2.29
C ARG A 61 18.31 -88.95 -1.82
N THR A 62 18.86 -88.87 -0.60
CA THR A 62 19.83 -89.84 -0.07
C THR A 62 19.19 -91.01 0.67
N SER A 63 17.91 -90.95 1.02
CA SER A 63 17.18 -92.01 1.73
C SER A 63 16.68 -93.18 0.85
N GLY A 64 16.99 -93.19 -0.45
CA GLY A 64 16.98 -94.40 -1.31
C GLY A 64 15.65 -94.94 -1.83
N GLU A 65 14.50 -94.63 -1.22
CA GLU A 65 13.19 -95.24 -1.56
C GLU A 65 12.14 -94.25 -2.08
N LEU A 66 12.47 -93.45 -3.10
CA LEU A 66 11.49 -92.54 -3.71
C LEU A 66 10.78 -93.20 -4.89
N SER A 67 9.45 -93.15 -4.94
CA SER A 67 8.67 -93.49 -6.14
C SER A 67 8.92 -92.48 -7.28
N ALA A 68 8.60 -92.87 -8.53
CA ALA A 68 8.75 -91.98 -9.69
C ALA A 68 7.99 -90.65 -9.54
N ALA A 69 6.78 -90.69 -8.95
CA ALA A 69 5.98 -89.49 -8.67
C ALA A 69 6.62 -88.58 -7.62
N GLN A 70 7.19 -89.16 -6.55
CA GLN A 70 7.87 -88.40 -5.50
C GLN A 70 9.15 -87.73 -6.02
N ARG A 71 9.93 -88.41 -6.88
CA ARG A 71 11.11 -87.80 -7.54
C ARG A 71 10.70 -86.62 -8.43
N ALA A 72 9.67 -86.78 -9.26
CA ALA A 72 9.17 -85.70 -10.11
C ALA A 72 8.67 -84.48 -9.31
N ALA A 73 8.02 -84.70 -8.17
CA ALA A 73 7.59 -83.64 -7.26
C ALA A 73 8.77 -82.91 -6.60
N LEU A 74 9.80 -83.66 -6.16
CA LEU A 74 11.04 -83.10 -5.61
C LEU A 74 11.78 -82.25 -6.66
N ASP A 75 11.88 -82.71 -7.90
CA ASP A 75 12.54 -81.97 -8.99
C ASP A 75 11.74 -80.73 -9.43
N ALA A 76 10.41 -80.77 -9.34
CA ALA A 76 9.57 -79.59 -9.54
C ALA A 76 9.78 -78.55 -8.42
N HIS A 77 9.88 -78.99 -7.17
CA HIS A 77 10.15 -78.10 -6.04
C HIS A 77 11.55 -77.49 -6.09
N ASP A 78 12.58 -78.30 -6.40
CA ASP A 78 13.96 -77.84 -6.58
C ASP A 78 14.04 -76.73 -7.64
N ARG A 79 13.37 -76.91 -8.80
CA ARG A 79 13.26 -75.86 -9.82
C ARG A 79 12.60 -74.59 -9.31
N SER A 80 11.47 -74.71 -8.62
CA SER A 80 10.75 -73.55 -8.05
C SER A 80 11.58 -72.78 -7.01
N LEU A 81 12.35 -73.51 -6.20
CA LEU A 81 13.25 -72.95 -5.19
C LEU A 81 14.44 -72.23 -5.84
N GLN A 82 15.04 -72.81 -6.89
CA GLN A 82 16.09 -72.17 -7.68
C GLN A 82 15.59 -70.89 -8.38
N GLU A 83 14.39 -70.92 -8.98
CA GLU A 83 13.77 -69.72 -9.58
C GLU A 83 13.53 -68.62 -8.54
N SER A 84 13.03 -68.99 -7.36
CA SER A 84 12.78 -68.05 -6.27
C SER A 84 14.07 -67.40 -5.77
N ARG A 85 15.17 -68.18 -5.67
CA ARG A 85 16.50 -67.68 -5.33
C ARG A 85 17.03 -66.68 -6.37
N LEU A 86 16.92 -67.01 -7.65
CA LEU A 86 17.36 -66.12 -8.74
C LEU A 86 16.56 -64.80 -8.75
N ARG A 87 15.23 -64.87 -8.58
CA ARG A 87 14.40 -63.66 -8.47
C ARG A 87 14.77 -62.83 -7.25
N ALA A 88 14.99 -63.44 -6.09
CA ALA A 88 15.42 -62.74 -4.89
C ALA A 88 16.79 -62.06 -5.06
N ALA A 89 17.74 -62.73 -5.72
CA ALA A 89 19.05 -62.16 -6.05
C ALA A 89 18.97 -60.99 -7.05
N GLN A 90 18.07 -61.06 -8.03
CA GLN A 90 17.82 -59.94 -8.95
C GLN A 90 17.22 -58.74 -8.23
N ILE A 91 16.23 -58.97 -7.34
CA ILE A 91 15.60 -57.90 -6.56
C ILE A 91 16.60 -57.25 -5.60
N SER A 92 17.44 -58.04 -4.91
CA SER A 92 18.45 -57.49 -4.00
C SER A 92 19.52 -56.68 -4.72
N TYR A 93 19.97 -57.16 -5.89
CA TYR A 93 20.91 -56.42 -6.74
C TYR A 93 20.34 -55.09 -7.23
N LEU A 94 19.09 -55.08 -7.70
CA LEU A 94 18.41 -53.85 -8.15
C LEU A 94 18.16 -52.90 -6.98
N ALA A 95 17.71 -53.40 -5.82
CA ALA A 95 17.44 -52.59 -4.64
C ALA A 95 18.71 -51.89 -4.12
N GLY A 96 19.84 -52.62 -4.02
CA GLY A 96 21.11 -52.04 -3.58
C GLY A 96 21.65 -50.97 -4.55
N ARG A 97 21.36 -51.08 -5.85
CA ARG A 97 21.73 -50.07 -6.85
C ARG A 97 20.77 -48.88 -6.90
N ALA A 98 19.49 -49.09 -6.56
CA ALA A 98 18.48 -48.05 -6.51
C ALA A 98 18.69 -47.08 -5.33
N GLU A 99 19.19 -47.55 -4.19
CA GLU A 99 19.41 -46.73 -2.99
C GLU A 99 20.26 -45.46 -3.26
N PRO A 100 21.49 -45.54 -3.80
CA PRO A 100 22.27 -44.33 -4.10
C PRO A 100 21.65 -43.50 -5.21
N ALA A 101 20.98 -44.12 -6.19
CA ALA A 101 20.33 -43.41 -7.29
C ALA A 101 19.16 -42.55 -6.80
N VAL A 102 18.33 -43.07 -5.88
CA VAL A 102 17.23 -42.34 -5.25
C VAL A 102 17.75 -41.16 -4.43
N VAL A 103 18.84 -41.34 -3.67
CA VAL A 103 19.45 -40.26 -2.89
C VAL A 103 19.99 -39.16 -3.80
N VAL A 104 20.73 -39.51 -4.86
CA VAL A 104 21.25 -38.53 -5.83
C VAL A 104 20.11 -37.78 -6.51
N PHE A 105 19.04 -38.47 -6.92
CA PHE A 105 17.86 -37.83 -7.50
C PHE A 105 17.17 -36.88 -6.52
N ALA A 106 16.99 -37.28 -5.27
CA ALA A 106 16.40 -36.45 -4.23
C ALA A 106 17.24 -35.20 -3.95
N LEU A 107 18.57 -35.32 -3.85
CA LEU A 107 19.48 -34.20 -3.69
C LEU A 107 19.43 -33.24 -4.89
N GLY A 108 19.39 -33.79 -6.10
CA GLY A 108 19.21 -33.00 -7.33
C GLY A 108 17.91 -32.22 -7.33
N LEU A 109 16.80 -32.85 -6.93
CA LEU A 109 15.50 -32.19 -6.81
C LEU A 109 15.53 -31.06 -5.77
N VAL A 110 16.11 -31.28 -4.59
CA VAL A 110 16.27 -30.24 -3.56
C VAL A 110 17.11 -29.07 -4.08
N ALA A 111 18.20 -29.34 -4.80
CA ALA A 111 19.05 -28.30 -5.38
C ALA A 111 18.28 -27.46 -6.40
N ILE A 112 17.52 -28.11 -7.30
CA ILE A 112 16.68 -27.42 -8.29
C ILE A 112 15.62 -26.56 -7.59
N LEU A 113 14.89 -27.12 -6.63
CA LEU A 113 13.87 -26.40 -5.87
C LEU A 113 14.46 -25.20 -5.13
N THR A 114 15.66 -25.33 -4.56
CA THR A 114 16.37 -24.23 -3.89
C THR A 114 16.75 -23.12 -4.87
N ILE A 115 17.22 -23.47 -6.07
CA ILE A 115 17.55 -22.50 -7.12
C ILE A 115 16.30 -21.75 -7.58
N VAL A 116 15.21 -22.47 -7.84
CA VAL A 116 13.92 -21.90 -8.25
C VAL A 116 13.39 -20.97 -7.15
N ALA A 117 13.37 -21.43 -5.89
CA ALA A 117 12.96 -20.65 -4.73
C ALA A 117 13.76 -19.35 -4.61
N SER A 118 15.08 -19.43 -4.76
CA SER A 118 15.97 -18.27 -4.71
C SER A 118 15.68 -17.27 -5.84
N ARG A 119 15.46 -17.77 -7.07
CA ARG A 119 15.08 -16.93 -8.23
C ARG A 119 13.75 -16.22 -7.99
N VAL A 120 12.74 -16.94 -7.52
CA VAL A 120 11.40 -16.41 -7.22
C VAL A 120 11.45 -15.40 -6.09
N ALA A 121 12.09 -15.73 -4.96
CA ALA A 121 12.27 -14.83 -3.82
C ALA A 121 12.99 -13.53 -4.24
N GLY A 122 14.05 -13.65 -5.06
CA GLY A 122 14.79 -12.50 -5.58
C GLY A 122 14.01 -11.65 -6.58
N HIS A 123 13.08 -12.26 -7.34
CA HIS A 123 12.18 -11.56 -8.23
C HIS A 123 11.10 -10.80 -7.42
N LEU A 124 10.39 -11.49 -6.53
CA LEU A 124 9.31 -10.91 -5.73
C LEU A 124 9.82 -9.81 -4.79
N SER A 125 11.00 -10.00 -4.21
CA SER A 125 11.68 -8.99 -3.39
C SER A 125 11.99 -7.70 -4.18
N ARG A 126 12.30 -7.81 -5.48
CA ARG A 126 12.49 -6.64 -6.36
C ARG A 126 11.17 -6.02 -6.80
N LEU A 127 10.15 -6.85 -7.06
CA LEU A 127 8.81 -6.39 -7.45
C LEU A 127 8.15 -5.55 -6.36
N LEU A 128 8.25 -5.96 -5.10
CA LEU A 128 7.60 -5.28 -3.97
C LEU A 128 8.53 -4.28 -3.28
N GLY A 129 9.80 -4.64 -3.10
CA GLY A 129 10.72 -3.85 -2.28
C GLY A 129 11.11 -2.50 -2.88
N ARG A 130 11.16 -2.40 -4.22
CA ARG A 130 11.49 -1.13 -4.89
C ARG A 130 10.34 -0.12 -4.82
N PRO A 131 9.09 -0.46 -5.24
CA PRO A 131 7.96 0.45 -5.10
C PRO A 131 7.72 0.88 -3.66
N LEU A 132 7.83 -0.04 -2.69
CA LEU A 132 7.64 0.33 -1.28
C LEU A 132 8.69 1.34 -0.79
N ALA A 133 9.96 1.17 -1.18
CA ALA A 133 11.01 2.12 -0.82
C ALA A 133 10.76 3.50 -1.46
N GLU A 134 10.32 3.53 -2.72
CA GLU A 134 9.92 4.75 -3.43
C GLU A 134 8.77 5.46 -2.69
N LEU A 135 7.73 4.73 -2.27
CA LEU A 135 6.59 5.33 -1.56
C LEU A 135 7.00 5.89 -0.19
N VAL A 136 7.87 5.19 0.54
CA VAL A 136 8.44 5.70 1.80
C VAL A 136 9.22 7.00 1.55
N GLU A 137 10.02 7.05 0.49
CA GLU A 137 10.72 8.28 0.10
C GLU A 137 9.72 9.40 -0.24
N TRP A 138 8.63 9.10 -0.96
CA TRP A 138 7.60 10.09 -1.28
C TRP A 138 6.91 10.63 -0.02
N THR A 139 6.64 9.78 0.98
CA THR A 139 6.06 10.27 2.25
C THR A 139 6.98 11.26 2.97
N ASP A 140 8.29 11.03 2.97
CA ASP A 140 9.26 11.97 3.53
C ASP A 140 9.29 13.29 2.74
N ARG A 141 9.25 13.21 1.41
CA ARG A 141 9.21 14.40 0.53
C ARG A 141 7.95 15.25 0.75
N ILE A 142 6.77 14.62 0.84
CA ILE A 142 5.52 15.32 1.18
C ILE A 142 5.64 16.00 2.55
N GLY A 143 6.24 15.32 3.53
CA GLY A 143 6.50 15.85 4.88
C GLY A 143 7.38 17.10 4.85
N ARG A 144 8.40 17.12 3.99
CA ARG A 144 9.29 18.28 3.79
C ARG A 144 8.70 19.37 2.88
N GLY A 145 7.57 19.11 2.24
CA GLY A 145 6.94 20.03 1.29
C GLY A 145 7.57 20.03 -0.11
N ASP A 146 8.38 19.01 -0.43
CA ASP A 146 8.98 18.84 -1.75
C ASP A 146 7.95 18.29 -2.74
N ARG A 147 7.99 18.77 -3.99
CA ARG A 147 7.15 18.26 -5.07
C ARG A 147 7.54 16.84 -5.47
N LEU A 148 6.56 15.94 -5.59
CA LEU A 148 6.81 14.58 -6.06
C LEU A 148 7.30 14.55 -7.51
N PRO A 149 8.08 13.53 -7.92
CA PRO A 149 8.64 13.48 -9.25
C PRO A 149 7.55 13.17 -10.28
N GLU A 150 7.57 13.91 -11.39
CA GLU A 150 6.73 13.67 -12.55
C GLU A 150 7.43 12.73 -13.54
N GLY A 151 6.64 11.95 -14.30
CA GLY A 151 7.17 11.10 -15.36
C GLY A 151 6.59 9.69 -15.40
N PRO A 152 6.87 8.96 -16.49
CA PRO A 152 6.35 7.61 -16.70
C PRO A 152 6.89 6.72 -15.59
N THR A 153 5.96 5.97 -15.01
CA THR A 153 6.28 5.13 -13.88
C THR A 153 7.11 3.94 -14.31
N ARG A 154 8.09 3.60 -13.47
CA ARG A 154 8.96 2.46 -13.71
C ARG A 154 8.13 1.18 -13.60
N ARG A 155 8.38 0.23 -14.52
CA ARG A 155 7.79 -1.12 -14.58
C ARG A 155 7.51 -1.68 -13.18
N GLY A 156 6.25 -2.04 -12.93
CA GLY A 156 5.74 -2.60 -11.67
C GLY A 156 4.31 -3.10 -11.84
N ALA A 157 3.73 -3.64 -10.78
CA ALA A 157 2.33 -4.07 -10.79
C ALA A 157 1.38 -2.86 -10.96
N PRO A 158 0.24 -2.99 -11.65
CA PRO A 158 -0.68 -1.89 -11.94
C PRO A 158 -1.23 -1.21 -10.68
N GLU A 159 -1.34 -1.92 -9.56
CA GLU A 159 -1.79 -1.40 -8.28
C GLU A 159 -0.86 -0.31 -7.74
N PHE A 160 0.46 -0.43 -7.98
CA PHE A 160 1.41 0.62 -7.61
C PHE A 160 1.26 1.87 -8.47
N GLU A 161 0.72 1.74 -9.68
CA GLU A 161 0.44 2.91 -10.51
C GLU A 161 -0.68 3.74 -9.94
N THR A 162 -1.79 3.08 -9.62
CA THR A 162 -2.94 3.71 -8.96
C THR A 162 -2.49 4.41 -7.67
N LEU A 163 -1.67 3.75 -6.85
CA LEU A 163 -1.19 4.33 -5.60
C LEU A 163 -0.28 5.55 -5.82
N ARG A 164 0.64 5.49 -6.79
CA ARG A 164 1.47 6.65 -7.15
C ARG A 164 0.62 7.83 -7.59
N GLN A 165 -0.38 7.59 -8.43
CA GLN A 165 -1.26 8.65 -8.91
C GLN A 165 -2.05 9.28 -7.76
N GLN A 166 -2.62 8.47 -6.87
CA GLN A 166 -3.33 8.95 -5.68
C GLN A 166 -2.43 9.78 -4.77
N MET A 167 -1.18 9.35 -4.53
CA MET A 167 -0.23 10.13 -3.73
C MET A 167 0.13 11.46 -4.37
N ARG A 168 0.26 11.53 -5.70
CA ARG A 168 0.48 12.82 -6.41
C ARG A 168 -0.71 13.75 -6.26
N THR A 169 -1.93 13.25 -6.43
CA THR A 169 -3.16 14.04 -6.23
C THR A 169 -3.20 14.60 -4.81
N MET A 170 -3.01 13.75 -3.79
CA MET A 170 -2.99 14.18 -2.38
C MET A 170 -1.89 15.21 -2.11
N ALA A 171 -0.69 15.04 -2.66
CA ALA A 171 0.40 16.00 -2.51
C ALA A 171 0.04 17.37 -3.11
N GLY A 172 -0.60 17.39 -4.29
CA GLY A 172 -1.08 18.61 -4.93
C GLY A 172 -2.21 19.28 -4.14
N GLU A 173 -3.16 18.52 -3.62
CA GLU A 173 -4.24 19.05 -2.75
C GLU A 173 -3.69 19.66 -1.47
N LEU A 174 -2.65 19.04 -0.88
CA LEU A 174 -1.98 19.56 0.31
C LEU A 174 -1.22 20.86 0.02
N GLU A 175 -0.51 20.95 -1.11
CA GLU A 175 0.16 22.17 -1.56
C GLU A 175 -0.84 23.31 -1.77
N ALA A 176 -1.95 23.05 -2.48
CA ALA A 176 -3.02 24.01 -2.69
C ALA A 176 -3.74 24.41 -1.39
N GLY A 177 -3.89 23.48 -0.44
CA GLY A 177 -4.44 23.75 0.89
C GLY A 177 -3.54 24.68 1.70
N ARG A 178 -2.24 24.40 1.73
CA ARG A 178 -1.23 25.25 2.41
C ARG A 178 -1.19 26.66 1.82
N ALA A 179 -1.21 26.79 0.49
CA ALA A 179 -1.23 28.09 -0.17
C ALA A 179 -2.46 28.92 0.20
N ARG A 180 -3.65 28.30 0.21
CA ARG A 180 -4.90 28.95 0.65
C ARG A 180 -4.87 29.36 2.12
N ALA A 181 -4.31 28.52 3.00
CA ALA A 181 -4.18 28.83 4.42
C ALA A 181 -3.25 30.03 4.65
N LEU A 182 -2.09 30.06 3.99
CA LEU A 182 -1.15 31.18 4.06
C LEU A 182 -1.77 32.49 3.56
N GLU A 183 -2.54 32.43 2.48
CA GLU A 183 -3.21 33.62 1.95
C GLU A 183 -4.29 34.13 2.90
N ALA A 184 -5.06 33.22 3.51
CA ALA A 184 -6.05 33.58 4.53
C ALA A 184 -5.39 34.21 5.77
N GLU A 185 -4.24 33.68 6.21
CA GLU A 185 -3.46 34.23 7.32
C GLU A 185 -2.95 35.64 7.00
N ARG A 186 -2.37 35.84 5.82
CA ARG A 186 -1.91 37.16 5.36
C ARG A 186 -3.04 38.17 5.30
N LEU A 187 -4.19 37.78 4.76
CA LEU A 187 -5.36 38.65 4.69
C LEU A 187 -5.87 39.00 6.09
N SER A 188 -5.87 38.04 7.02
CA SER A 188 -6.24 38.28 8.41
C SER A 188 -5.29 39.28 9.10
N ALA A 189 -3.98 39.07 8.97
CA ALA A 189 -2.97 39.97 9.53
C ALA A 189 -3.05 41.38 8.91
N PHE A 190 -3.31 41.47 7.60
CA PHE A 190 -3.53 42.75 6.93
C PHE A 190 -4.76 43.49 7.46
N ARG A 191 -5.87 42.77 7.68
CA ARG A 191 -7.10 43.35 8.27
C ARG A 191 -6.87 43.87 9.69
N GLU A 192 -6.12 43.14 10.51
CA GLU A 192 -5.77 43.57 11.85
C GLU A 192 -4.92 44.85 11.81
N THR A 193 -3.89 44.86 10.96
CA THR A 193 -3.03 46.03 10.75
C THR A 193 -3.84 47.24 10.25
N ALA A 194 -4.74 47.05 9.29
CA ALA A 194 -5.58 48.13 8.75
C ALA A 194 -6.50 48.74 9.82
N ARG A 195 -7.08 47.91 10.69
CA ARG A 195 -7.91 48.38 11.82
C ARG A 195 -7.08 49.18 12.82
N GLN A 196 -5.87 48.74 13.14
CA GLN A 196 -4.98 49.46 14.04
C GLN A 196 -4.60 50.83 13.46
N VAL A 197 -4.11 50.88 12.21
CA VAL A 197 -3.74 52.13 11.54
C VAL A 197 -4.93 53.10 11.49
N ALA A 198 -6.13 52.61 11.17
CA ALA A 198 -7.31 53.45 11.17
C ALA A 198 -7.68 53.99 12.56
N HIS A 199 -7.43 53.23 13.63
CA HIS A 199 -7.58 53.71 15.00
C HIS A 199 -6.56 54.82 15.30
N GLU A 200 -5.29 54.60 14.94
CA GLU A 200 -4.23 55.59 15.11
C GLU A 200 -4.45 56.86 14.29
N LEU A 201 -5.08 56.79 13.11
CA LEU A 201 -5.49 57.96 12.31
C LEU A 201 -6.66 58.74 12.92
N LYS A 202 -7.62 58.05 13.57
CA LYS A 202 -8.75 58.71 14.25
C LYS A 202 -8.31 59.55 15.45
N ASN A 203 -7.22 59.17 16.09
CA ASN A 203 -6.68 59.84 17.27
C ASN A 203 -6.28 61.31 17.01
N PRO A 204 -5.50 61.66 15.97
CA PRO A 204 -5.21 63.05 15.62
C PRO A 204 -6.37 63.75 14.90
N LEU A 205 -7.18 63.03 14.10
CA LEU A 205 -8.30 63.64 13.36
C LEU A 205 -9.42 64.15 14.26
N THR A 206 -9.66 63.48 15.38
CA THR A 206 -10.75 63.86 16.31
C THR A 206 -10.50 65.25 16.93
N PRO A 207 -9.33 65.55 17.53
CA PRO A 207 -8.95 66.90 17.95
C PRO A 207 -8.94 67.93 16.81
N ILE A 208 -8.45 67.57 15.62
CA ILE A 208 -8.46 68.47 14.45
C ILE A 208 -9.90 68.88 14.11
N ARG A 209 -10.84 67.92 14.08
CA ARG A 209 -12.26 68.19 13.83
C ARG A 209 -12.84 69.13 14.90
N PHE A 210 -12.51 68.93 16.17
CA PHE A 210 -12.95 69.84 17.24
C PHE A 210 -12.34 71.24 17.10
N ALA A 211 -11.08 71.34 16.72
CA ALA A 211 -10.41 72.61 16.46
C ALA A 211 -11.09 73.37 15.30
N VAL A 212 -11.36 72.68 14.19
CA VAL A 212 -12.09 73.24 13.03
C VAL A 212 -13.51 73.67 13.42
N ALA A 213 -14.24 72.85 14.19
CA ALA A 213 -15.59 73.20 14.67
C ALA A 213 -15.58 74.41 15.64
N ARG A 214 -14.48 74.62 16.37
CA ARG A 214 -14.28 75.83 17.18
C ARG A 214 -13.99 77.04 16.30
N LEU A 215 -13.12 76.90 15.30
CA LEU A 215 -12.80 77.95 14.33
C LEU A 215 -14.04 78.39 13.55
N ARG A 216 -14.90 77.46 13.10
CA ARG A 216 -16.17 77.78 12.43
C ARG A 216 -17.07 78.75 13.22
N ARG A 217 -16.95 78.75 14.56
CA ARG A 217 -17.74 79.62 15.45
C ARG A 217 -17.08 80.95 15.81
N HIS A 218 -15.75 81.04 15.71
CA HIS A 218 -14.98 82.17 16.27
C HIS A 218 -13.99 82.81 15.28
N ALA A 219 -13.86 82.29 14.06
CA ALA A 219 -12.96 82.83 13.05
C ALA A 219 -13.48 84.18 12.50
N PRO A 220 -12.58 85.12 12.16
CA PRO A 220 -12.92 86.34 11.43
C PRO A 220 -13.58 86.03 10.07
N PRO A 221 -14.39 86.96 9.53
CA PRO A 221 -15.07 86.77 8.26
C PRO A 221 -14.14 86.41 7.10
N GLU A 222 -12.91 86.95 7.10
CA GLU A 222 -11.93 86.75 6.03
C GLU A 222 -11.38 85.31 5.98
N LEU A 223 -11.55 84.51 7.04
CA LEU A 223 -11.03 83.14 7.14
C LEU A 223 -12.13 82.06 7.04
N HIS A 224 -13.39 82.43 6.81
CA HIS A 224 -14.48 81.47 6.76
C HIS A 224 -14.30 80.39 5.68
N ASP A 225 -13.88 80.78 4.48
CA ASP A 225 -13.67 79.87 3.35
C ASP A 225 -12.57 78.84 3.68
N ASP A 226 -11.43 79.29 4.23
CA ASP A 226 -10.32 78.42 4.63
C ASP A 226 -10.76 77.40 5.71
N VAL A 227 -11.53 77.86 6.69
CA VAL A 227 -12.06 77.01 7.77
C VAL A 227 -13.08 76.00 7.24
N GLU A 228 -13.87 76.37 6.24
CA GLU A 228 -14.79 75.45 5.57
C GLU A 228 -14.04 74.34 4.84
N VAL A 229 -13.02 74.69 4.06
CA VAL A 229 -12.13 73.74 3.36
C VAL A 229 -11.47 72.77 4.35
N LEU A 230 -10.92 73.27 5.46
CA LEU A 230 -10.33 72.42 6.52
C LEU A 230 -11.35 71.45 7.11
N GLY A 231 -12.62 71.85 7.24
CA GLY A 231 -13.69 70.98 7.71
C GLY A 231 -14.01 69.86 6.73
N ILE A 232 -14.13 70.20 5.45
CA ILE A 232 -14.38 69.22 4.38
C ILE A 232 -13.23 68.21 4.31
N GLU A 233 -11.97 68.66 4.36
CA GLU A 233 -10.81 67.76 4.30
C GLU A 233 -10.66 66.91 5.58
N SER A 234 -10.94 67.47 6.76
CA SER A 234 -10.95 66.68 8.00
C SER A 234 -12.00 65.55 7.95
N GLU A 235 -13.20 65.84 7.46
CA GLU A 235 -14.25 64.82 7.29
C GLU A 235 -13.88 63.79 6.22
N ARG A 236 -13.25 64.24 5.13
CA ARG A 236 -12.75 63.38 4.06
C ARG A 236 -11.69 62.40 4.56
N LEU A 237 -10.74 62.87 5.36
CA LEU A 237 -9.73 62.02 6.01
C LEU A 237 -10.37 61.02 6.99
N GLU A 238 -11.39 61.43 7.75
CA GLU A 238 -12.11 60.54 8.66
C GLU A 238 -12.88 59.45 7.90
N ARG A 239 -13.51 59.79 6.77
CA ARG A 239 -14.13 58.82 5.85
C ARG A 239 -13.08 57.87 5.25
N MET A 240 -11.92 58.39 4.84
CA MET A 240 -10.83 57.58 4.27
C MET A 240 -10.28 56.58 5.29
N ALA A 241 -10.04 57.02 6.53
CA ALA A 241 -9.60 56.14 7.62
C ALA A 241 -10.63 55.05 7.96
N ARG A 242 -11.93 55.40 7.97
CA ARG A 242 -13.02 54.41 8.13
C ARG A 242 -13.06 53.41 6.98
N SER A 243 -12.96 53.88 5.74
CA SER A 243 -12.97 53.02 4.54
C SER A 243 -11.76 52.08 4.51
N PHE A 244 -10.58 52.57 4.90
CA PHE A 244 -9.38 51.76 5.02
C PHE A 244 -9.54 50.63 6.06
N ALA A 245 -10.15 50.90 7.22
CA ALA A 245 -10.46 49.87 8.23
C ALA A 245 -11.49 48.83 7.75
N ALA A 246 -12.40 49.25 6.86
CA ALA A 246 -13.45 48.41 6.28
C ALA A 246 -12.97 47.65 5.03
N PHE A 247 -11.77 47.94 4.53
CA PHE A 247 -11.23 47.34 3.32
C PHE A 247 -11.04 45.82 3.53
N GLY A 248 -11.74 45.00 2.74
CA GLY A 248 -11.76 43.54 2.88
C GLY A 248 -12.91 42.98 3.73
N GLN A 249 -13.84 43.80 4.20
CA GLN A 249 -15.21 43.38 4.51
C GLN A 249 -16.01 43.38 3.21
N LEU A 250 -16.93 42.43 3.01
CA LEU A 250 -18.01 42.69 2.06
C LEU A 250 -18.74 43.93 2.60
N PRO A 251 -18.88 45.03 1.83
CA PRO A 251 -19.71 46.12 2.27
C PRO A 251 -21.09 45.54 2.55
N ALA A 252 -21.64 45.76 3.75
CA ALA A 252 -23.05 45.56 3.95
C ALA A 252 -23.73 46.54 2.99
N GLY A 253 -24.28 46.00 1.89
CA GLY A 253 -25.08 46.79 0.97
C GLY A 253 -26.24 47.44 1.72
N PRO A 254 -26.84 48.51 1.20
CA PRO A 254 -28.08 49.01 1.75
C PRO A 254 -29.10 47.88 1.79
N THR A 255 -29.84 47.77 2.90
CA THR A 255 -30.85 46.73 3.04
C THR A 255 -31.90 46.88 1.95
N ALA A 256 -32.23 45.81 1.26
CA ALA A 256 -33.18 45.82 0.16
C ALA A 256 -34.25 44.74 0.38
N LEU A 257 -35.45 45.00 -0.13
CA LEU A 257 -36.48 43.97 -0.23
C LEU A 257 -36.06 42.98 -1.31
N VAL A 258 -35.80 41.74 -0.92
CA VAL A 258 -35.38 40.65 -1.80
C VAL A 258 -36.51 39.64 -1.93
N ASP A 259 -36.92 39.34 -3.17
CA ASP A 259 -37.79 38.19 -3.47
C ASP A 259 -36.95 36.90 -3.39
N ILE A 260 -37.21 36.09 -2.37
CA ILE A 260 -36.50 34.83 -2.16
C ILE A 260 -36.75 33.84 -3.30
N GLY A 261 -37.95 33.83 -3.86
CA GLY A 261 -38.28 32.98 -5.00
C GLY A 261 -37.45 33.34 -6.23
N GLU A 262 -37.26 34.64 -6.49
CA GLU A 262 -36.38 35.10 -7.57
C GLU A 262 -34.91 34.76 -7.30
N LEU A 263 -34.44 34.99 -6.08
CA LEU A 263 -33.05 34.67 -5.69
C LEU A 263 -32.74 33.18 -5.86
N VAL A 264 -33.66 32.29 -5.44
CA VAL A 264 -33.49 30.83 -5.59
C VAL A 264 -33.48 30.43 -7.06
N ARG A 265 -34.38 30.99 -7.89
CA ARG A 265 -34.40 30.74 -9.34
C ARG A 265 -33.11 31.20 -10.02
N TYR A 266 -32.64 32.40 -9.70
CA TYR A 266 -31.40 32.95 -10.24
C TYR A 266 -30.19 32.08 -9.85
N THR A 267 -30.09 31.72 -8.57
CA THR A 267 -28.98 30.92 -8.05
C THR A 267 -28.98 29.52 -8.67
N ALA A 268 -30.14 28.88 -8.81
CA ALA A 268 -30.25 27.59 -9.49
C ALA A 268 -29.74 27.66 -10.93
N ARG A 269 -30.11 28.70 -11.68
CA ARG A 269 -29.64 28.90 -13.06
C ARG A 269 -28.13 29.18 -13.15
N ALA A 270 -27.58 29.91 -12.19
CA ALA A 270 -26.17 30.29 -12.20
C ALA A 270 -25.23 29.16 -11.75
N THR A 271 -25.71 28.23 -10.92
CA THR A 271 -24.85 27.26 -10.22
C THR A 271 -25.05 25.82 -10.71
N VAL A 272 -26.23 25.51 -11.26
CA VAL A 272 -26.54 24.15 -11.71
C VAL A 272 -26.26 24.01 -13.21
N PRO A 273 -25.50 22.98 -13.65
CA PRO A 273 -25.29 22.71 -15.07
C PRO A 273 -26.60 22.48 -15.82
N GLU A 274 -26.69 22.94 -17.07
CA GLU A 274 -27.92 22.86 -17.89
C GLU A 274 -28.47 21.42 -18.07
N SER A 275 -27.62 20.40 -17.89
CA SER A 275 -28.00 19.00 -17.98
C SER A 275 -28.73 18.44 -16.76
N THR A 276 -28.83 19.19 -15.67
CA THR A 276 -29.45 18.71 -14.42
C THR A 276 -30.82 19.36 -14.22
N PRO A 277 -31.92 18.58 -14.19
CA PRO A 277 -33.25 19.13 -13.97
C PRO A 277 -33.40 19.60 -12.51
N VAL A 278 -33.85 20.85 -12.34
CA VAL A 278 -34.10 21.45 -11.03
C VAL A 278 -35.58 21.82 -10.93
N MET A 279 -36.26 21.27 -9.92
CA MET A 279 -37.65 21.60 -9.60
C MET A 279 -37.68 22.52 -8.39
N ILE A 280 -38.27 23.71 -8.55
CA ILE A 280 -38.40 24.71 -7.49
C ILE A 280 -39.90 24.89 -7.22
N GLU A 281 -40.37 24.33 -6.11
CA GLU A 281 -41.73 24.54 -5.62
C GLU A 281 -41.73 25.66 -4.58
N LEU A 282 -42.48 26.72 -4.86
CA LEU A 282 -42.72 27.81 -3.92
C LEU A 282 -44.20 27.81 -3.56
N SER A 283 -44.52 27.76 -2.27
CA SER A 283 -45.87 28.10 -1.80
C SER A 283 -46.15 29.55 -2.16
N GLY A 284 -47.33 29.85 -2.71
CA GLY A 284 -47.66 31.14 -3.35
C GLY A 284 -47.38 32.43 -2.56
N GLU A 285 -47.62 33.56 -3.25
CA GLU A 285 -47.14 34.92 -2.95
C GLU A 285 -45.60 35.07 -2.91
N PRO A 286 -45.05 36.20 -3.42
CA PRO A 286 -43.61 36.45 -3.36
C PRO A 286 -43.16 36.59 -1.89
N LEU A 287 -42.25 35.70 -1.47
CA LEU A 287 -41.66 35.74 -0.14
C LEU A 287 -40.59 36.84 -0.10
N MET A 288 -40.99 38.02 0.38
CA MET A 288 -40.11 39.17 0.50
C MET A 288 -39.37 39.15 1.85
N VAL A 289 -38.04 39.24 1.81
CA VAL A 289 -37.20 39.34 3.01
C VAL A 289 -36.36 40.60 2.92
N VAL A 290 -36.19 41.30 4.04
CA VAL A 290 -35.26 42.42 4.17
C VAL A 290 -33.87 41.84 4.44
N GLY A 291 -33.01 41.87 3.43
CA GLY A 291 -31.60 41.48 3.51
C GLY A 291 -30.69 42.66 3.77
#